data_AF-A0A843HVY5-F1
#
_entry.id   AF-A0A843HVY5-F1
#
_cell.length_a   1.000
_cell.length_b   1.000
_cell.length_c   1.000
_cell.angle_alpha   90.00
_cell.angle_beta   90.00
_cell.angle_gamma   90.00
#
_symmetry.space_group_name_H-M   'P 1'
#
loop_
_entity.id
_entity.type
_entity.pdbx_description
1 polymer ?
#
loop_
_entity_poly.entity_id
_entity_poly.type
_entity_poly.pdbx_seq_one_letter_code
_entity_poly.pdbx_strand_id
1 'polypeptide(L)'
;MKKWTGAYVCHVCKDCNTAFVAEDYTNAQDMPPKWRYCPDCAKEKGIDYKKQTPKLNRTPEENERYKKLGERGAANLKKFLERNKSDKDFIPSEV
;
A
#
# COMPACT_ATOMS: atom_id res chain seq x y z
N MET A 1 7.41 -12.60 12.66
CA MET A 1 7.83 -11.34 12.03
C MET A 1 7.79 -11.53 10.52
N LYS A 2 7.00 -10.75 9.77
CA LYS A 2 6.97 -10.85 8.30
C LYS A 2 8.31 -10.34 7.75
N LYS A 3 9.14 -11.24 7.19
CA LYS A 3 10.36 -10.86 6.45
C LYS A 3 9.94 -10.01 5.26
N TRP A 4 10.32 -8.73 5.26
CA TRP A 4 10.07 -7.82 4.15
C TRP A 4 11.05 -8.16 3.02
N THR A 5 10.54 -8.51 1.85
CA THR A 5 11.32 -8.87 0.65
C THR A 5 11.39 -7.73 -0.37
N GLY A 6 11.03 -6.51 0.03
CA GLY A 6 11.01 -5.37 -0.88
C GLY A 6 12.42 -4.94 -1.25
N ALA A 7 12.61 -4.55 -2.51
CA ALA A 7 13.86 -4.02 -3.01
C ALA A 7 14.06 -2.58 -2.52
N TYR A 8 15.31 -2.24 -2.18
CA TYR A 8 15.74 -0.85 -2.02
C TYR A 8 16.26 -0.36 -3.38
N VAL A 9 15.83 0.82 -3.81
CA VAL A 9 16.30 1.43 -5.05
C VAL A 9 16.81 2.85 -4.80
N CYS A 10 17.60 3.35 -5.74
CA CYS A 10 17.98 4.75 -5.76
C CYS A 10 16.77 5.58 -6.22
N HIS A 11 16.32 6.50 -5.38
CA HIS A 11 15.31 7.51 -5.69
C HIS A 11 15.98 8.85 -5.97
N VAL A 12 15.31 9.66 -6.76
CA VAL A 12 15.67 11.08 -6.94
C VAL A 12 14.64 11.93 -6.22
N CYS A 13 15.11 12.85 -5.38
CA CYS A 13 14.24 13.75 -4.63
C CYS A 13 13.39 14.57 -5.59
N LYS A 14 12.10 14.67 -5.27
CA LYS A 14 11.14 15.46 -6.05
C LYS A 14 11.50 16.96 -6.12
N ASP A 15 12.21 17.46 -5.11
CA ASP A 15 12.50 18.89 -4.93
C ASP A 15 13.95 19.24 -5.31
N CYS A 16 14.91 18.77 -4.51
CA CYS A 16 16.32 19.12 -4.66
C CYS A 16 17.09 18.24 -5.67
N ASN A 17 16.43 17.26 -6.29
CA ASN A 17 17.05 16.26 -7.18
C ASN A 17 18.21 15.44 -6.57
N THR A 18 18.42 15.49 -5.25
CA THR A 18 19.40 14.64 -4.56
C THR A 18 18.99 13.17 -4.68
N ALA A 19 19.97 12.32 -5.01
CA ALA A 19 19.80 10.87 -5.04
C ALA A 19 19.87 10.29 -3.62
N PHE A 20 18.98 9.37 -3.27
CA PHE A 20 18.98 8.68 -1.98
C PHE A 20 18.39 7.28 -2.10
N VAL A 21 18.80 6.36 -1.23
CA VAL A 21 18.29 4.99 -1.23
C VAL A 21 17.08 4.88 -0.30
N ALA A 22 15.99 4.28 -0.79
CA ALA A 22 14.80 4.01 0.00
C ALA A 22 14.06 2.77 -0.53
N GLU A 23 13.05 2.35 0.23
CA GLU A 23 12.13 1.26 -0.13
C GLU A 23 11.39 1.60 -1.44
N ASP A 24 11.45 0.68 -2.41
CA ASP A 24 10.74 0.84 -3.66
C ASP A 24 9.31 0.32 -3.57
N TYR A 25 8.36 1.17 -3.94
CA TYR A 25 6.95 0.82 -4.10
C TYR A 25 6.48 0.92 -5.56
N THR A 26 7.40 1.21 -6.49
CA THR A 26 7.12 1.43 -7.92
C THR A 26 7.62 0.31 -8.82
N ASN A 27 8.42 -0.62 -8.29
CA ASN A 27 9.05 -1.72 -9.03
C ASN A 27 9.83 -1.24 -10.26
N ALA A 28 10.56 -0.13 -10.08
CA ALA A 28 11.30 0.51 -11.15
C ALA A 28 12.46 -0.38 -11.62
N GLN A 29 12.60 -0.59 -12.93
CA GLN A 29 13.64 -1.44 -13.51
C GLN A 29 14.83 -0.62 -14.03
N ASP A 30 14.57 0.42 -14.81
CA ASP A 30 15.61 1.13 -15.55
C ASP A 30 15.93 2.52 -14.99
N MET A 31 14.90 3.28 -14.62
CA MET A 31 15.05 4.67 -14.20
C MET A 31 14.76 4.87 -12.70
N PRO A 32 15.61 5.63 -11.97
CA PRO A 32 15.36 6.01 -10.58
C PRO A 32 13.99 6.66 -10.40
N PRO A 33 13.10 6.12 -9.55
CA PRO A 33 11.77 6.67 -9.36
C PRO A 33 11.80 8.05 -8.66
N LYS A 34 11.09 9.03 -9.24
CA LYS A 34 10.97 10.41 -8.75
C LYS A 34 9.58 10.72 -8.19
N TRP A 35 9.20 10.06 -7.09
CA TRP A 35 7.91 10.29 -6.42
C TRP A 35 8.04 10.72 -4.94
N ARG A 36 9.20 10.50 -4.31
CA ARG A 36 9.44 10.70 -2.88
C ARG A 36 10.34 11.91 -2.61
N TYR A 37 10.13 12.60 -1.49
CA TYR A 37 11.06 13.60 -0.95
C TYR A 37 12.17 12.90 -0.16
N CYS A 38 13.41 13.42 -0.27
CA CYS A 38 14.51 12.99 0.59
C CYS A 38 14.22 13.35 2.07
N PRO A 39 14.95 12.77 3.03
CA PRO A 39 14.75 13.03 4.46
C PRO A 39 14.81 14.52 4.83
N ASP A 40 15.73 15.27 4.24
CA ASP A 40 15.93 16.69 4.54
C ASP A 40 14.76 17.54 4.02
N CYS A 41 14.41 17.40 2.74
CA CYS A 41 13.25 18.11 2.19
C CYS A 41 11.94 17.70 2.86
N ALA A 42 11.80 16.43 3.28
CA ALA A 42 10.62 16.00 4.03
C ALA A 42 10.54 16.71 5.38
N LYS A 43 11.66 16.84 6.10
CA LYS A 43 11.76 17.56 7.37
C LYS A 43 11.44 19.04 7.21
N GLU A 44 12.02 19.71 6.23
CA GLU A 44 11.79 21.13 5.95
C GLU A 44 10.32 21.44 5.63
N LYS A 45 9.65 20.52 4.91
CA LYS A 45 8.23 20.67 4.51
C LYS A 45 7.24 20.12 5.53
N GLY A 46 7.69 19.58 6.66
CA GLY A 46 6.83 18.95 7.67
C GLY A 46 6.12 17.69 7.16
N ILE A 47 6.67 17.00 6.15
CA ILE A 47 6.14 15.76 5.58
C ILE A 47 6.68 14.58 6.39
N ASP A 48 5.79 13.68 6.82
CA ASP A 48 6.20 12.41 7.44
C ASP A 48 6.91 11.54 6.41
N TYR A 49 8.24 11.43 6.54
CA TYR A 49 9.08 10.71 5.60
C TYR A 49 8.65 9.25 5.42
N LYS A 50 8.15 8.58 6.46
CA LYS A 50 7.80 7.15 6.45
C LYS A 50 6.42 6.87 5.85
N LYS A 51 5.53 7.86 5.78
CA LYS A 51 4.17 7.72 5.23
C LYS A 51 4.06 8.11 3.76
N GLN A 52 5.17 8.46 3.12
CA GLN A 52 5.17 8.79 1.70
C GLN A 52 4.86 7.54 0.86
N THR A 53 3.90 7.68 -0.05
CA THR A 53 3.55 6.64 -1.03
C THR A 53 3.50 7.26 -2.43
N PRO A 54 3.86 6.51 -3.48
CA PRO A 54 3.72 6.99 -4.84
C PRO A 54 2.24 7.32 -5.11
N LYS A 55 1.98 8.52 -5.66
CA LYS A 55 0.63 8.86 -6.10
C LYS A 55 0.28 7.98 -7.29
N LEU A 56 -0.87 7.33 -7.21
CA LEU A 56 -1.46 6.65 -8.36
C LEU A 56 -2.04 7.73 -9.27
N ASN A 57 -1.61 7.76 -10.53
CA ASN A 57 -2.21 8.60 -11.57
C ASN A 57 -3.56 7.97 -11.99
N ARG A 58 -4.53 7.99 -11.08
CA ARG A 58 -5.90 7.54 -11.35
C ARG A 58 -6.79 8.73 -11.63
N THR A 59 -7.65 8.62 -12.63
CA THR A 59 -8.69 9.61 -12.87
C THR A 59 -9.70 9.62 -11.70
N PRO A 60 -10.46 10.71 -11.53
CA PRO A 60 -11.56 10.75 -10.55
C PRO A 60 -12.55 9.58 -10.71
N GLU A 61 -12.87 9.22 -11.95
CA GLU A 61 -13.77 8.10 -12.28
C GLU A 61 -13.18 6.74 -11.88
N GLU A 62 -11.89 6.53 -12.11
CA GLU A 62 -11.19 5.31 -11.67
C GLU A 62 -11.19 5.21 -10.15
N ASN A 63 -10.92 6.31 -9.44
CA ASN A 63 -10.96 6.33 -7.98
C ASN A 63 -12.35 5.97 -7.44
N GLU A 64 -13.42 6.49 -8.05
CA GLU A 64 -14.80 6.14 -7.66
C GLU A 64 -15.10 4.65 -7.94
N ARG A 65 -14.66 4.13 -9.08
CA ARG A 65 -14.80 2.70 -9.42
C ARG A 65 -14.10 1.81 -8.39
N TYR A 66 -12.87 2.12 -8.02
CA TYR A 66 -12.13 1.36 -7.00
C TYR A 66 -12.77 1.46 -5.62
N LYS A 67 -13.36 2.61 -5.27
CA LYS A 67 -14.13 2.77 -4.02
C LYS A 67 -15.33 1.81 -4.00
N LYS A 68 -16.13 1.79 -5.07
CA LYS A 68 -17.28 0.87 -5.21
C LYS A 68 -16.85 -0.60 -5.16
N LEU A 69 -15.71 -0.96 -5.75
CA LEU A 69 -15.15 -2.31 -5.66
C LEU A 69 -14.75 -2.67 -4.22
N GLY A 70 -14.11 -1.74 -3.51
CA GLY A 70 -13.75 -1.93 -2.10
C GLY A 70 -14.96 -2.15 -1.21
N GLU A 71 -16.02 -1.36 -1.39
CA GLU A 71 -17.28 -1.51 -0.66
C GLU A 71 -17.94 -2.88 -0.92
N ARG A 72 -17.98 -3.32 -2.18
CA ARG A 72 -18.49 -4.67 -2.54
C ARG A 72 -17.66 -5.78 -1.91
N GLY A 73 -16.33 -5.65 -1.94
CA GLY A 73 -15.41 -6.59 -1.31
C GLY A 73 -15.64 -6.70 0.20
N ALA A 74 -15.78 -5.57 0.88
CA ALA A 74 -16.08 -5.52 2.31
C ALA A 74 -17.43 -6.17 2.65
N ALA A 75 -18.46 -5.91 1.84
CA ALA A 75 -19.78 -6.54 2.01
C ALA A 75 -19.72 -8.06 1.82
N ASN A 76 -19.00 -8.54 0.81
CA ASN A 76 -18.82 -9.97 0.56
C ASN A 76 -18.03 -10.65 1.68
N LEU A 77 -16.98 -10.00 2.19
CA LEU A 77 -16.22 -10.49 3.34
C LEU A 77 -17.11 -10.59 4.58
N LYS A 78 -17.95 -9.59 4.84
CA LYS A 78 -18.91 -9.62 5.96
C LYS A 78 -19.86 -10.82 5.85
N LYS A 79 -20.47 -11.03 4.68
CA LYS A 79 -21.35 -12.19 4.42
C LYS A 79 -20.61 -13.52 4.60
N PHE A 80 -19.37 -13.60 4.12
CA PHE A 80 -18.53 -14.79 4.31
C PHE A 80 -18.27 -15.06 5.78
N LEU A 81 -17.88 -14.04 6.56
CA LEU A 81 -17.63 -14.18 7.99
C LEU A 81 -18.89 -14.53 8.79
N GLU A 82 -20.06 -14.00 8.40
CA GLU A 82 -21.35 -14.36 8.99
C GLU A 82 -21.71 -15.82 8.70
N ARG A 83 -21.53 -16.28 7.47
CA ARG A 83 -21.76 -17.68 7.08
C ARG A 83 -20.80 -18.66 7.80
N ASN A 84 -19.54 -18.30 7.98
CA ASN A 84 -18.56 -19.16 8.65
C ASN A 84 -18.58 -19.02 10.19
N LYS A 85 -19.36 -18.07 10.75
CA LYS A 85 -19.58 -17.99 12.19
C LYS A 85 -20.50 -19.11 12.69
N SER A 86 -21.38 -19.66 11.84
CA SER A 86 -22.28 -20.78 12.20
C SER A 86 -21.59 -22.15 12.21
N ASP A 87 -20.38 -22.27 11.64
CA ASP A 87 -19.68 -23.56 11.54
C ASP A 87 -18.73 -23.82 12.72
N LYS A 88 -18.70 -22.95 13.74
CA LYS A 88 -17.92 -23.16 14.96
C LYS A 88 -18.57 -24.09 15.99
N ASP A 89 -19.79 -24.55 15.73
CA ASP A 89 -20.54 -25.44 16.64
C ASP A 89 -20.54 -26.92 16.22
N PHE A 90 -19.83 -27.30 15.15
CA PHE A 90 -19.64 -28.72 14.83
C PHE A 90 -18.44 -29.29 15.59
N ILE A 91 -18.67 -29.73 16.83
CA ILE A 91 -17.83 -30.74 17.48
C ILE A 91 -18.29 -32.07 16.89
N PRO A 92 -17.50 -32.77 16.04
CA PRO A 92 -17.83 -34.14 15.73
C PRO A 92 -17.79 -34.90 17.06
N SER A 93 -18.96 -35.32 17.55
CA SER A 93 -19.03 -36.21 18.69
C SER A 93 -18.26 -37.47 18.32
N GLU A 94 -17.16 -37.75 19.03
CA GLU A 94 -16.48 -39.03 18.93
C GLU A 94 -17.50 -40.14 19.22
N VAL A 95 -17.81 -40.94 18.21
CA VAL A 95 -18.46 -42.23 18.33
C VAL A 95 -17.66 -43.24 17.52
#